data_AF-Q0JWS1-F1
#
_entry.id   AF-Q0JWS1-F1
#
_cell.length_a   1.000
_cell.length_b   1.000
_cell.length_c   1.000
_cell.angle_alpha   90.00
_cell.angle_beta   90.00
_cell.angle_gamma   90.00
#
_symmetry.space_group_name_H-M   'P 1'
#
loop_
_entity.id
_entity.type
_entity.pdbx_description
1 polymer ?
#
loop_
_entity_poly.entity_id
_entity_poly.type
_entity_poly.pdbx_seq_one_letter_code
_entity_poly.pdbx_strand_id
1 'polypeptide(L)'
;MTGQLACWFTARLNGHSTSPRSLALSPITLRVHVHFALPVLTRLAAAGLNDLTGIPPARLREHLAACRLTGNDYANTVSALRAVFTFLHTHRYAARNPAVHLRLGTHHRTIPLPADPAPLREALTSPDPVRAAVTALLVFHAPRVAEIRTLTLTDLRDLDQGRLYLPHRTILLADPVKERLAAYLTHRHTTWPHTANPHLFLTHHSAVTTTPVSAPWLYQQYPSPPPATCCATTASSTRPSAADARMISELFGITYRAATRYTRPYSDAAAAQPGYPRPARNP
;
A
#
# COMPACT_ATOMS: atom_id res chain seq x y z
N MET A 1 19.20 -23.89 5.00
CA MET A 1 18.05 -22.96 5.05
C MET A 1 18.06 -21.99 3.88
N THR A 2 19.12 -21.20 3.71
CA THR A 2 19.23 -20.14 2.67
C THR A 2 18.96 -20.64 1.26
N GLY A 3 19.51 -21.80 0.86
CA GLY A 3 19.26 -22.38 -0.47
C GLY A 3 17.79 -22.72 -0.72
N GLN A 4 17.06 -23.21 0.28
CA GLN A 4 15.64 -23.54 0.17
C GLN A 4 14.77 -22.28 0.06
N LEU A 5 15.12 -21.22 0.79
CA LEU A 5 14.47 -19.92 0.66
C LEU A 5 14.76 -19.28 -0.69
N ALA A 6 16.00 -19.38 -1.20
CA ALA A 6 16.37 -18.87 -2.50
C ALA A 6 15.63 -19.62 -3.64
N CYS A 7 15.49 -20.94 -3.51
CA CYS A 7 14.69 -21.76 -4.42
C CYS A 7 13.23 -21.32 -4.43
N TRP A 8 12.61 -21.20 -3.25
CA TRP A 8 11.24 -20.67 -3.12
C TRP A 8 11.11 -19.27 -3.73
N PHE A 9 12.03 -18.35 -3.41
CA PHE A 9 12.00 -16.97 -3.89
C PHE A 9 12.08 -16.92 -5.41
N THR A 10 13.04 -17.63 -6.01
CA THR A 10 13.26 -17.64 -7.46
C THR A 10 12.08 -18.26 -8.20
N ALA A 11 11.57 -19.40 -7.71
CA ALA A 11 10.41 -20.05 -8.31
C ALA A 11 9.14 -19.19 -8.20
N ARG A 12 8.95 -18.49 -7.09
CA ARG A 12 7.80 -17.59 -6.93
C ARG A 12 7.98 -16.26 -7.65
N LEU A 13 9.21 -15.80 -7.93
CA LEU A 13 9.45 -14.60 -8.72
C LEU A 13 9.16 -14.82 -10.20
N ASN A 14 9.62 -15.95 -10.75
CA ASN A 14 9.48 -16.25 -12.17
C ASN A 14 8.18 -17.01 -12.50
N GLY A 15 7.52 -17.56 -11.47
CA GLY A 15 6.46 -18.55 -11.65
C GLY A 15 7.04 -19.91 -12.03
N HIS A 16 6.18 -20.92 -11.97
CA HIS A 16 6.52 -22.30 -12.27
C HIS A 16 5.49 -22.87 -13.25
N SER A 17 5.90 -23.13 -14.48
CA SER A 17 5.04 -23.63 -15.56
C SER A 17 4.86 -25.16 -15.54
N THR A 18 5.79 -25.88 -14.90
CA THR A 18 5.71 -27.33 -14.71
C THR A 18 4.90 -27.68 -13.46
N SER A 19 4.20 -28.82 -13.52
CA SER A 19 3.28 -29.24 -12.46
C SER A 19 4.03 -29.56 -11.15
N PRO A 20 3.53 -29.15 -9.97
CA PRO A 20 2.36 -28.31 -9.76
C PRO A 20 2.64 -26.84 -10.15
N ARG A 21 1.77 -26.28 -10.98
CA ARG A 21 1.95 -24.93 -11.52
C ARG A 21 1.80 -23.88 -10.42
N SER A 22 2.62 -22.83 -10.46
CA SER A 22 2.46 -21.67 -9.58
C SER A 22 2.64 -20.37 -10.36
N LEU A 23 1.77 -19.41 -10.09
CA LEU A 23 1.87 -18.08 -10.70
C LEU A 23 3.02 -17.30 -10.07
N ALA A 24 3.69 -16.51 -10.91
CA ALA A 24 4.64 -15.50 -10.47
C ALA A 24 3.96 -14.54 -9.48
N LEU A 25 4.66 -14.26 -8.39
CA LEU A 25 4.28 -13.23 -7.42
C LEU A 25 5.00 -11.94 -7.75
N SER A 26 4.34 -10.82 -7.44
CA SER A 26 5.00 -9.53 -7.56
C SER A 26 6.25 -9.47 -6.66
N PRO A 27 7.33 -8.77 -7.09
CA PRO A 27 8.51 -8.58 -6.25
C PRO A 27 8.20 -7.96 -4.88
N ILE A 28 7.17 -7.10 -4.81
CA ILE A 28 6.71 -6.48 -3.57
C ILE A 28 6.13 -7.53 -2.61
N THR A 29 5.28 -8.42 -3.10
CA THR A 29 4.69 -9.50 -2.29
C THR A 29 5.79 -10.42 -1.74
N LEU A 30 6.80 -10.75 -2.56
CA LEU A 30 7.93 -11.56 -2.13
C LEU A 30 8.76 -10.88 -1.04
N ARG A 31 9.07 -9.59 -1.21
CA ARG A 31 9.77 -8.80 -0.19
C ARG A 31 9.00 -8.79 1.13
N VAL A 32 7.68 -8.61 1.08
CA VAL A 32 6.81 -8.66 2.28
C VAL A 32 6.87 -10.04 2.94
N HIS A 33 6.72 -11.11 2.18
CA HIS A 33 6.84 -12.47 2.73
C HIS A 33 8.21 -12.72 3.37
N VAL A 34 9.31 -12.36 2.69
CA VAL A 34 10.66 -12.51 3.26
C VAL A 34 10.79 -11.69 4.53
N HIS A 35 10.42 -10.41 4.50
CA HIS A 35 10.51 -9.50 5.64
C HIS A 35 9.81 -10.05 6.89
N PHE A 36 8.57 -10.53 6.73
CA PHE A 36 7.80 -11.04 7.86
C PHE A 36 8.18 -12.46 8.29
N ALA A 37 8.63 -13.32 7.38
CA ALA A 37 9.09 -14.66 7.76
C ALA A 37 10.46 -14.65 8.45
N LEU A 38 11.34 -13.72 8.07
CA LEU A 38 12.75 -13.72 8.46
C LEU A 38 12.98 -13.76 9.98
N PRO A 39 12.28 -12.99 10.85
CA PRO A 39 12.51 -13.06 12.29
C PRO A 39 12.34 -14.47 12.87
N VAL A 40 11.34 -15.22 12.39
CA VAL A 40 11.07 -16.58 12.87
C VAL A 40 12.10 -17.56 12.29
N LEU A 41 12.44 -17.42 11.01
CA LEU A 41 13.42 -18.29 10.34
C LEU A 41 14.82 -18.12 10.92
N THR A 42 15.24 -16.89 11.23
CA THR A 42 16.51 -16.60 11.89
C THR A 42 16.57 -17.22 13.29
N ARG A 43 15.46 -17.18 14.05
CA ARG A 43 15.40 -17.86 15.37
C ARG A 43 15.50 -19.38 15.25
N LEU A 44 14.87 -19.98 14.25
CA LEU A 44 14.98 -21.41 13.98
C LEU A 44 16.42 -21.79 13.62
N ALA A 45 17.06 -21.03 12.73
CA ALA A 45 18.45 -21.23 12.35
C ALA A 45 19.40 -21.11 13.57
N ALA A 46 19.19 -20.11 14.43
CA ALA A 46 19.95 -19.94 15.67
C ALA A 46 19.78 -21.10 16.66
N ALA A 47 18.64 -21.79 16.62
CA ALA A 47 18.37 -23.00 17.40
C ALA A 47 18.87 -24.30 16.72
N GLY A 48 19.66 -24.19 15.64
CA GLY A 48 20.20 -25.33 14.89
C GLY A 48 19.23 -25.96 13.89
N LEU A 49 17.99 -25.45 13.77
CA LEU A 49 16.98 -25.94 12.84
C LEU A 49 17.19 -25.32 11.45
N ASN A 50 18.28 -25.69 10.79
CA ASN A 50 18.74 -25.10 9.53
C ASN A 50 18.09 -25.69 8.28
N ASP A 51 17.23 -26.69 8.41
CA ASP A 51 16.55 -27.32 7.28
C ASP A 51 15.04 -27.04 7.34
N LEU A 52 14.50 -26.33 6.34
CA LEU A 52 13.08 -26.00 6.28
C LEU A 52 12.18 -27.22 6.02
N THR A 53 12.74 -28.31 5.52
CA THR A 53 11.96 -29.49 5.13
C THR A 53 11.60 -30.37 6.31
N GLY A 54 12.41 -30.33 7.37
CA GLY A 54 12.27 -31.13 8.59
C GLY A 54 11.76 -30.37 9.82
N ILE A 55 11.31 -29.12 9.72
CA ILE A 55 10.91 -28.35 10.92
C ILE A 55 9.69 -28.97 11.60
N PRO A 56 9.77 -29.33 12.91
CA PRO A 56 8.62 -29.80 13.64
C PRO A 56 7.57 -28.68 13.83
N PRO A 57 6.26 -28.94 13.66
CA PRO A 57 5.21 -27.94 13.87
C PRO A 57 5.22 -27.32 15.28
N ALA A 58 5.63 -28.08 16.30
CA ALA A 58 5.76 -27.60 17.67
C ALA A 58 6.86 -26.55 17.81
N ARG A 59 8.03 -26.80 17.23
CA ARG A 59 9.16 -25.85 17.21
C ARG A 59 8.82 -24.59 16.43
N LEU A 60 8.17 -24.72 15.27
CA LEU A 60 7.72 -23.54 14.52
C LEU A 60 6.81 -22.64 15.37
N ARG A 61 5.85 -23.23 16.09
CA ARG A 61 4.94 -22.48 16.99
C ARG A 61 5.66 -21.84 18.17
N GLU A 62 6.60 -22.55 18.79
CA GLU A 62 7.44 -22.05 19.89
C GLU A 62 8.25 -20.82 19.45
N HIS A 63 8.95 -20.91 18.32
CA HIS A 63 9.76 -19.80 17.82
C HIS A 63 8.92 -18.62 17.33
N LEU A 64 7.75 -18.87 16.74
CA LEU A 64 6.79 -17.83 16.38
C LEU A 64 6.25 -17.10 17.63
N ALA A 65 5.85 -17.84 18.68
CA ALA A 65 5.35 -17.26 19.92
C ALA A 65 6.43 -16.41 20.63
N ALA A 66 7.69 -16.86 20.58
CA ALA A 66 8.81 -16.14 21.16
C ALA A 66 9.10 -14.78 20.48
N CYS A 67 8.63 -14.54 19.25
CA CYS A 67 8.72 -13.23 18.61
C CYS A 67 7.75 -12.19 19.21
N ARG A 68 6.78 -12.61 20.04
CA ARG A 68 5.80 -11.72 20.71
C ARG A 68 5.08 -10.78 19.76
N LEU A 69 4.83 -11.23 18.53
CA LEU A 69 4.15 -10.45 17.49
C LEU A 69 2.67 -10.29 17.82
N THR A 70 2.10 -9.12 17.53
CA THR A 70 0.70 -8.81 17.75
C THR A 70 0.06 -8.21 16.50
N GLY A 71 -1.28 -8.21 16.44
CA GLY A 71 -2.05 -7.56 15.38
C GLY A 71 -1.63 -7.97 13.96
N ASN A 72 -1.37 -6.96 13.13
CA ASN A 72 -1.03 -7.16 11.71
C ASN A 72 0.33 -7.84 11.52
N ASP A 73 1.31 -7.62 12.42
CA ASP A 73 2.63 -8.23 12.30
C ASP A 73 2.56 -9.75 12.50
N TYR A 74 1.76 -10.20 13.47
CA TYR A 74 1.49 -11.63 13.66
C TYR A 74 0.79 -12.22 12.42
N ALA A 75 -0.27 -11.57 11.93
CA ALA A 75 -1.03 -12.05 10.78
C ALA A 75 -0.18 -12.12 9.50
N ASN A 76 0.63 -11.09 9.23
CA ASN A 76 1.55 -11.05 8.09
C ASN A 76 2.64 -12.12 8.22
N THR A 77 3.17 -12.34 9.42
CA THR A 77 4.18 -13.39 9.68
C THR A 77 3.60 -14.78 9.46
N VAL A 78 2.42 -15.07 9.98
CA VAL A 78 1.74 -16.36 9.74
C VAL A 78 1.46 -16.55 8.25
N SER A 79 0.98 -15.52 7.56
CA SER A 79 0.74 -15.56 6.12
C SER A 79 2.02 -15.87 5.34
N ALA A 80 3.13 -15.19 5.66
CA ALA A 80 4.42 -15.39 5.05
C ALA A 80 4.98 -16.80 5.28
N LEU A 81 4.92 -17.30 6.52
CA LEU A 81 5.35 -18.66 6.85
C LEU A 81 4.51 -19.70 6.08
N ARG A 82 3.19 -19.52 6.03
CA ARG A 82 2.31 -20.38 5.22
C ARG A 82 2.69 -20.33 3.75
N ALA A 83 3.01 -19.16 3.18
CA ALA A 83 3.41 -19.04 1.78
C ALA A 83 4.70 -19.81 1.47
N VAL A 84 5.69 -19.79 2.37
CA VAL A 84 6.95 -20.53 2.23
C VAL A 84 6.71 -22.05 2.38
N PHE A 85 6.16 -22.49 3.51
CA PHE A 85 6.03 -23.92 3.80
C PHE A 85 4.98 -24.63 2.93
N THR A 86 3.93 -23.93 2.51
CA THR A 86 2.96 -24.50 1.55
C THR A 86 3.63 -24.73 0.20
N PHE A 87 4.47 -23.80 -0.29
CA PHE A 87 5.20 -24.02 -1.53
C PHE A 87 6.18 -25.19 -1.41
N LEU A 88 6.99 -25.24 -0.35
CA LEU A 88 7.96 -26.32 -0.17
C LEU A 88 7.28 -27.69 -0.12
N HIS A 89 6.13 -27.79 0.54
CA HIS A 89 5.33 -29.01 0.55
C HIS A 89 4.73 -29.33 -0.83
N THR A 90 4.06 -28.36 -1.46
CA THR A 90 3.38 -28.57 -2.75
C THR A 90 4.36 -29.02 -3.84
N HIS A 91 5.57 -28.45 -3.88
CA HIS A 91 6.62 -28.83 -4.83
C HIS A 91 7.50 -30.00 -4.34
N ARG A 92 7.07 -30.73 -3.31
CA ARG A 92 7.74 -31.93 -2.76
C ARG A 92 9.18 -31.71 -2.26
N TYR A 93 9.54 -30.48 -1.94
CA TYR A 93 10.78 -30.20 -1.21
C TYR A 93 10.66 -30.61 0.26
N ALA A 94 9.47 -30.46 0.86
CA ALA A 94 9.20 -30.87 2.23
C ALA A 94 8.10 -31.94 2.28
N ALA A 95 8.31 -33.02 3.03
CA ALA A 95 7.31 -34.08 3.18
C ALA A 95 6.07 -33.61 3.97
N ARG A 96 6.24 -32.65 4.88
CA ARG A 96 5.16 -32.10 5.72
C ARG A 96 5.21 -30.58 5.71
N ASN A 97 4.04 -29.96 5.74
CA ASN A 97 3.92 -28.51 5.93
C ASN A 97 3.73 -28.21 7.44
N PRO A 98 4.74 -27.63 8.13
CA PRO A 98 4.62 -27.32 9.55
C PRO A 98 3.68 -26.13 9.85
N ALA A 99 3.34 -25.34 8.83
CA ALA A 99 2.51 -24.15 8.95
C ALA A 99 1.00 -24.40 8.80
N VAL A 100 0.56 -25.65 8.53
CA VAL A 100 -0.85 -26.00 8.25
C VAL A 100 -1.79 -25.53 9.36
N HIS A 101 -1.39 -25.69 10.62
CA HIS A 101 -2.22 -25.36 11.77
C HIS A 101 -1.93 -23.96 12.35
N LEU A 102 -1.12 -23.14 11.68
CA LEU A 102 -0.94 -21.75 12.11
C LEU A 102 -2.24 -20.98 11.83
N ARG A 103 -2.89 -20.55 12.90
CA ARG A 103 -4.09 -19.72 12.82
C ARG A 103 -3.69 -18.34 12.33
N LEU A 104 -4.21 -17.98 11.17
CA LEU A 104 -4.10 -16.61 10.66
C LEU A 104 -4.88 -15.71 11.61
N GLY A 105 -4.19 -14.78 12.26
CA GLY A 105 -4.84 -13.78 13.09
C GLY A 105 -5.77 -12.87 12.27
N THR A 106 -6.64 -12.13 12.94
CA THR A 106 -7.46 -11.11 12.29
C THR A 106 -6.58 -9.90 11.96
N HIS A 107 -6.52 -9.51 10.70
CA HIS A 107 -5.90 -8.24 10.32
C HIS A 107 -6.71 -7.08 10.91
N HIS A 108 -6.10 -6.36 11.84
CA HIS A 108 -6.69 -5.14 12.36
C HIS A 108 -6.63 -4.07 11.27
N ARG A 109 -7.80 -3.68 10.77
CA ARG A 109 -7.94 -2.60 9.81
C ARG A 109 -8.31 -1.36 10.58
N THR A 110 -7.37 -0.41 10.68
CA THR A 110 -7.64 0.90 11.27
C THR A 110 -8.85 1.53 10.57
N ILE A 111 -9.85 1.96 11.34
CA ILE A 111 -10.94 2.76 10.81
C ILE A 111 -10.35 4.15 10.52
N PRO A 112 -10.37 4.60 9.26
CA PRO A 112 -9.84 5.91 8.92
C PRO A 112 -10.63 7.00 9.65
N LEU A 113 -9.95 7.80 10.47
CA LEU A 113 -10.53 8.96 11.11
C LEU A 113 -10.36 10.18 10.20
N PRO A 114 -11.34 11.10 10.15
CA PRO A 114 -11.15 12.39 9.49
C PRO A 114 -9.92 13.10 10.08
N ALA A 115 -8.99 13.52 9.23
CA ALA A 115 -7.86 14.34 9.69
C ALA A 115 -8.21 15.82 9.71
N ASP A 116 -7.40 16.58 10.46
CA ASP A 116 -7.40 18.04 10.40
C ASP A 116 -7.18 18.50 8.94
N PRO A 117 -8.11 19.28 8.36
CA PRO A 117 -7.96 19.80 7.01
C PRO A 117 -6.94 20.94 6.89
N ALA A 118 -6.45 21.54 7.98
CA ALA A 118 -5.55 22.69 7.92
C ALA A 118 -4.23 22.42 7.16
N PRO A 119 -3.48 21.32 7.41
CA PRO A 119 -2.27 20.99 6.64
C PRO A 119 -2.56 20.73 5.16
N LEU A 120 -3.74 20.19 4.85
CA LEU A 120 -4.15 19.96 3.46
C LEU A 120 -4.42 21.27 2.73
N ARG A 121 -5.09 22.21 3.38
CA ARG A 121 -5.32 23.55 2.83
C ARG A 121 -3.99 24.27 2.57
N GLU A 122 -3.06 24.22 3.52
CA GLU A 122 -1.72 24.80 3.36
C GLU A 122 -0.96 24.18 2.17
N ALA A 123 -0.96 22.86 2.06
CA ALA A 123 -0.28 22.18 0.96
C ALA A 123 -0.95 22.44 -0.41
N LEU A 124 -2.27 22.62 -0.46
CA LEU A 124 -2.99 23.02 -1.67
C LEU A 124 -2.65 24.44 -2.14
N THR A 125 -2.24 25.32 -1.23
CA THR A 125 -1.81 26.70 -1.52
C THR A 125 -0.30 26.86 -1.47
N SER A 126 0.46 25.76 -1.48
CA SER A 126 1.91 25.80 -1.42
C SER A 126 2.48 26.53 -2.64
N PRO A 127 3.49 27.39 -2.48
CA PRO A 127 4.19 28.00 -3.61
C PRO A 127 5.01 26.97 -4.42
N ASP A 128 5.26 25.79 -3.86
CA ASP A 128 5.83 24.67 -4.59
C ASP A 128 4.75 24.01 -5.48
N PRO A 129 4.84 24.15 -6.82
CA PRO A 129 3.83 23.63 -7.73
C PRO A 129 3.75 22.09 -7.70
N VAL A 130 4.84 21.41 -7.33
CA VAL A 130 4.85 19.94 -7.17
C VAL A 130 3.95 19.56 -6.00
N ARG A 131 4.22 20.13 -4.82
CA ARG A 131 3.45 19.88 -3.60
C ARG A 131 1.98 20.20 -3.78
N ALA A 132 1.67 21.34 -4.41
CA ALA A 132 0.30 21.76 -4.68
C ALA A 132 -0.43 20.80 -5.64
N ALA A 133 0.20 20.39 -6.74
CA ALA A 133 -0.42 19.48 -7.72
C ALA A 133 -0.63 18.07 -7.16
N VAL A 134 0.36 17.50 -6.45
CA VAL A 134 0.23 16.19 -5.80
C VAL A 134 -0.89 16.22 -4.75
N THR A 135 -0.92 17.25 -3.92
CA THR A 135 -1.96 17.41 -2.90
C THR A 135 -3.34 17.55 -3.54
N ALA A 136 -3.47 18.31 -4.63
CA ALA A 136 -4.74 18.48 -5.34
C ALA A 136 -5.28 17.15 -5.91
N LEU A 137 -4.43 16.35 -6.55
CA LEU A 137 -4.83 15.02 -7.03
C LEU A 137 -5.31 14.13 -5.88
N LEU A 138 -4.57 14.10 -4.77
CA LEU A 138 -4.89 13.25 -3.62
C LEU A 138 -6.16 13.68 -2.88
N VAL A 139 -6.34 14.98 -2.63
CA VAL A 139 -7.46 15.50 -1.84
C VAL A 139 -8.79 15.38 -2.60
N PHE A 140 -8.80 15.71 -3.89
CA PHE A 140 -10.05 15.72 -4.66
C PHE A 140 -10.42 14.35 -5.22
N HIS A 141 -9.44 13.55 -5.66
CA HIS A 141 -9.70 12.33 -6.42
C HIS A 141 -9.16 11.05 -5.78
N ALA A 142 -8.35 11.20 -4.72
CA ALA A 142 -7.62 10.13 -4.02
C ALA A 142 -7.12 8.98 -4.91
N PRO A 143 -6.43 9.25 -6.04
CA PRO A 143 -5.84 8.19 -6.84
C PRO A 143 -4.78 7.45 -6.02
N ARG A 144 -4.58 6.18 -6.33
CA ARG A 144 -3.60 5.36 -5.62
C ARG A 144 -2.20 5.92 -5.90
N VAL A 145 -1.31 5.81 -4.93
CA VAL A 145 0.10 6.21 -5.09
C VAL A 145 0.74 5.58 -6.33
N ALA A 146 0.43 4.31 -6.62
CA ALA A 146 0.91 3.64 -7.83
C ALA A 146 0.35 4.26 -9.12
N GLU A 147 -0.92 4.69 -9.12
CA GLU A 147 -1.55 5.39 -10.25
C GLU A 147 -0.83 6.73 -10.47
N ILE A 148 -0.72 7.57 -9.44
CA ILE A 148 -0.06 8.90 -9.53
C ILE A 148 1.36 8.78 -10.07
N ARG A 149 2.14 7.82 -9.57
CA ARG A 149 3.53 7.64 -9.98
C ARG A 149 3.69 7.22 -11.43
N THR A 150 2.72 6.49 -11.97
CA THR A 150 2.77 5.94 -13.32
C THR A 150 2.07 6.81 -14.35
N LEU A 151 1.36 7.87 -13.91
CA LEU A 151 0.78 8.87 -14.81
C LEU A 151 1.81 9.41 -15.78
N THR A 152 1.39 9.51 -17.03
CA THR A 152 2.15 10.10 -18.12
C THR A 152 1.48 11.37 -18.62
N LEU A 153 2.19 12.16 -19.44
CA LEU A 153 1.59 13.33 -20.09
C LEU A 153 0.40 12.95 -21.00
N THR A 154 0.42 11.75 -21.60
CA THR A 154 -0.67 11.26 -22.47
C THR A 154 -1.96 10.95 -21.69
N ASP A 155 -1.84 10.63 -20.41
CA ASP A 155 -2.99 10.42 -19.51
C ASP A 155 -3.72 11.74 -19.19
N LEU A 156 -3.10 12.88 -19.50
CA LEU A 156 -3.61 14.24 -19.33
C LEU A 156 -3.87 14.97 -20.66
N ARG A 157 -3.96 14.22 -21.78
CA ARG A 157 -4.14 14.80 -23.12
C ARG A 157 -5.36 15.73 -23.26
N ASP A 158 -6.41 15.50 -22.47
CA ASP A 158 -7.68 16.27 -22.48
C ASP A 158 -7.83 17.06 -21.16
N LEU A 159 -6.72 17.64 -20.66
CA LEU A 159 -6.70 18.43 -19.41
C LEU A 159 -7.56 19.70 -19.51
N ASP A 160 -7.66 20.29 -20.71
CA ASP A 160 -8.56 21.40 -21.03
C ASP A 160 -10.03 21.03 -20.78
N GLN A 161 -10.41 19.80 -21.12
CA GLN A 161 -11.73 19.21 -20.83
C GLN A 161 -11.84 18.69 -19.38
N GLY A 162 -10.76 18.79 -18.60
CA GLY A 162 -10.69 18.30 -17.23
C GLY A 162 -10.76 16.78 -17.13
N ARG A 163 -10.15 16.03 -18.05
CA ARG A 163 -10.16 14.56 -18.01
C ARG A 163 -8.78 14.02 -17.68
N LEU A 164 -8.74 13.11 -16.71
CA LEU A 164 -7.56 12.31 -16.36
C LEU A 164 -7.87 10.84 -16.62
N TYR A 165 -7.07 10.20 -17.47
CA TYR A 165 -7.26 8.81 -17.85
C TYR A 165 -6.40 7.89 -16.97
N LEU A 166 -7.04 6.98 -16.23
CA LEU A 166 -6.38 5.90 -15.51
C LEU A 166 -6.68 4.56 -16.21
N PRO A 167 -5.88 3.50 -15.99
CA PRO A 167 -6.06 2.21 -16.67
C PRO A 167 -7.45 1.58 -16.56
N HIS A 168 -8.22 1.94 -15.53
CA HIS A 168 -9.53 1.34 -15.23
C HIS A 168 -10.66 2.35 -15.05
N ARG A 169 -10.39 3.66 -15.14
CA ARG A 169 -11.40 4.71 -14.99
C ARG A 169 -10.93 6.04 -15.57
N THR A 170 -11.87 6.89 -15.95
CA THR A 170 -11.61 8.30 -16.26
C THR A 170 -12.09 9.16 -15.10
N ILE A 171 -11.23 10.06 -14.62
CA ILE A 171 -11.53 11.00 -13.55
C ILE A 171 -11.83 12.37 -14.16
N LEU A 172 -12.96 12.96 -13.78
CA LEU A 172 -13.28 14.35 -14.09
C LEU A 172 -12.61 15.25 -13.05
N LEU A 173 -11.66 16.06 -13.50
CA LEU A 173 -10.84 16.92 -12.66
C LEU A 173 -11.64 18.14 -12.20
N ALA A 174 -11.69 18.34 -10.88
CA ALA A 174 -12.18 19.59 -10.31
C ALA A 174 -11.31 20.78 -10.74
N ASP A 175 -11.92 21.96 -10.87
CA ASP A 175 -11.22 23.17 -11.33
C ASP A 175 -9.95 23.51 -10.53
N PRO A 176 -9.92 23.40 -9.18
CA PRO A 176 -8.71 23.65 -8.42
C PRO A 176 -7.56 22.70 -8.79
N VAL A 177 -7.87 21.47 -9.22
CA VAL A 177 -6.86 20.48 -9.63
C VAL A 177 -6.30 20.83 -11.00
N LYS A 178 -7.14 21.27 -11.94
CA LYS A 178 -6.69 21.71 -13.28
C LYS A 178 -5.71 22.87 -13.17
N GLU A 179 -6.04 23.87 -12.36
CA GLU A 179 -5.19 25.05 -12.12
C GLU A 179 -3.79 24.65 -11.61
N ARG A 180 -3.74 23.79 -10.58
CA ARG A 180 -2.48 23.35 -9.96
C ARG A 180 -1.68 22.44 -10.88
N LEU A 181 -2.35 21.57 -11.65
CA LEU A 181 -1.68 20.77 -12.67
C LEU A 181 -1.10 21.64 -13.78
N ALA A 182 -1.82 22.66 -14.24
CA ALA A 182 -1.32 23.59 -15.24
C ALA A 182 -0.08 24.34 -14.73
N ALA A 183 -0.11 24.86 -13.49
CA ALA A 183 1.06 25.48 -12.86
C ALA A 183 2.26 24.53 -12.76
N TYR A 184 2.01 23.27 -12.39
CA TYR A 184 3.04 22.24 -12.36
C TYR A 184 3.59 21.89 -13.75
N LEU A 185 2.76 21.77 -14.77
CA LEU A 185 3.20 21.48 -16.13
C LEU A 185 4.07 22.60 -16.69
N THR A 186 3.73 23.86 -16.41
CA THR A 186 4.60 25.01 -16.73
C THR A 186 5.95 24.89 -16.03
N HIS A 187 5.96 24.64 -14.72
CA HIS A 187 7.20 24.45 -13.95
C HIS A 187 8.04 23.26 -14.48
N ARG A 188 7.40 22.15 -14.83
CA ARG A 188 8.07 20.97 -15.39
C ARG A 188 8.72 21.30 -16.74
N HIS A 189 8.00 22.00 -17.61
CA HIS A 189 8.48 22.38 -18.94
C HIS A 189 9.66 23.36 -18.85
N THR A 190 9.64 24.32 -17.92
CA THR A 190 10.76 25.26 -17.73
C THR A 190 11.98 24.61 -17.08
N THR A 191 11.76 23.70 -16.13
CA THR A 191 12.85 23.05 -15.38
C THR A 191 13.54 21.94 -16.17
N TRP A 192 12.76 21.17 -16.96
CA TRP A 192 13.27 20.05 -17.75
C TRP A 192 12.75 20.07 -19.20
N PRO A 193 13.16 21.06 -20.01
CA PRO A 193 12.66 21.23 -21.38
C PRO A 193 13.03 20.07 -22.34
N HIS A 194 14.11 19.35 -22.06
CA HIS A 194 14.64 18.28 -22.91
C HIS A 194 14.52 16.88 -22.31
N THR A 195 13.69 16.70 -21.27
CA THR A 195 13.50 15.37 -20.67
C THR A 195 12.74 14.44 -21.62
N ALA A 196 13.27 13.25 -21.85
CA ALA A 196 12.57 12.17 -22.54
C ALA A 196 11.64 11.37 -21.61
N ASN A 197 11.58 11.71 -20.31
CA ASN A 197 10.75 10.98 -19.36
C ASN A 197 9.26 11.29 -19.60
N PRO A 198 8.41 10.30 -19.90
CA PRO A 198 6.99 10.53 -20.18
C PRO A 198 6.16 10.76 -18.92
N HIS A 199 6.70 10.46 -17.73
CA HIS A 199 5.95 10.54 -16.48
C HIS A 199 5.61 11.99 -16.13
N LEU A 200 4.41 12.16 -15.56
CA LEU A 200 3.87 13.44 -15.14
C LEU A 200 4.81 14.09 -14.13
N PHE A 201 4.99 13.44 -12.98
CA PHE A 201 5.84 13.96 -11.92
C PHE A 201 7.30 13.59 -12.14
N LEU A 202 8.18 14.57 -11.98
CA LEU A 202 9.62 14.43 -12.10
C LEU A 202 10.37 14.98 -10.89
N THR A 203 11.57 14.45 -10.73
CA THR A 203 12.63 14.92 -9.83
C THR A 203 13.88 15.12 -10.67
N HIS A 204 14.90 15.81 -10.14
CA HIS A 204 16.20 15.89 -10.81
C HIS A 204 16.77 14.51 -11.18
N HIS A 205 16.59 13.51 -10.31
CA HIS A 205 17.04 12.15 -10.59
C HIS A 205 16.20 11.46 -11.67
N SER A 206 14.87 11.53 -11.60
CA SER A 206 14.02 10.84 -12.57
C SER A 206 14.02 11.52 -13.95
N ALA A 207 14.28 12.83 -14.02
CA ALA A 207 14.27 13.61 -15.27
C ALA A 207 15.32 13.16 -16.29
N VAL A 208 16.42 12.56 -15.85
CA VAL A 208 17.48 11.98 -16.71
C VAL A 208 17.28 10.50 -17.01
N THR A 209 16.17 9.92 -16.56
CA THR A 209 15.82 8.51 -16.75
C THR A 209 14.44 8.39 -17.40
N THR A 210 14.01 7.17 -17.72
CA THR A 210 12.63 6.86 -18.14
C THR A 210 11.80 6.25 -17.01
N THR A 211 12.28 6.33 -15.76
CA THR A 211 11.64 5.69 -14.62
C THR A 211 10.72 6.67 -13.88
N PRO A 212 9.62 6.18 -13.27
CA PRO A 212 8.74 7.02 -12.47
C PRO A 212 9.40 7.41 -11.16
N VAL A 213 8.90 8.49 -10.54
CA VAL A 213 9.31 8.90 -9.19
C VAL A 213 9.10 7.78 -8.17
N SER A 214 9.87 7.80 -7.08
CA SER A 214 9.76 6.79 -6.02
C SER A 214 8.49 7.01 -5.18
N ALA A 215 7.96 5.94 -4.57
CA ALA A 215 6.82 6.07 -3.66
C ALA A 215 7.15 6.90 -2.40
N PRO A 216 8.33 6.74 -1.76
CA PRO A 216 8.73 7.61 -0.65
C PRO A 216 8.74 9.10 -1.01
N TRP A 217 9.21 9.46 -2.21
CA TRP A 217 9.20 10.85 -2.66
C TRP A 217 7.78 11.42 -2.72
N LEU A 218 6.81 10.63 -3.22
CA LEU A 218 5.41 11.09 -3.27
C LEU A 218 4.83 11.29 -1.87
N TYR A 219 5.16 10.40 -0.92
CA TYR A 219 4.73 10.54 0.48
C TYR A 219 5.31 11.79 1.14
N GLN A 220 6.53 12.21 0.77
CA GLN A 220 7.11 13.45 1.28
C GLN A 220 6.39 14.72 0.80
N GLN A 221 5.71 14.66 -0.35
CA GLN A 221 4.94 15.80 -0.86
C GLN A 221 3.62 16.02 -0.11
N TYR A 222 3.17 15.05 0.68
CA TYR A 222 1.84 15.05 1.28
C TYR A 222 1.91 15.17 2.82
N PRO A 223 1.24 16.16 3.42
CA PRO A 223 1.44 16.52 4.84
C PRO A 223 0.68 15.64 5.85
N SER A 224 -0.07 14.62 5.42
CA SER A 224 -0.98 13.83 6.27
C SER A 224 -0.84 12.31 6.02
N PRO A 225 -1.32 11.41 6.90
CA PRO A 225 -1.33 9.97 6.63
C PRO A 225 -2.19 9.63 5.39
N PRO A 226 -2.05 8.41 4.82
CA PRO A 226 -2.30 8.05 3.41
C PRO A 226 -3.69 8.44 2.84
N PRO A 227 -3.94 8.33 1.51
CA PRO A 227 -5.21 8.69 0.85
C PRO A 227 -6.50 8.17 1.49
N ALA A 228 -6.42 7.13 2.34
CA ALA A 228 -7.51 6.71 3.22
C ALA A 228 -8.05 7.84 4.10
N THR A 229 -7.18 8.72 4.60
CA THR A 229 -7.56 9.89 5.38
C THR A 229 -8.30 10.92 4.53
N CYS A 230 -7.92 11.14 3.26
CA CYS A 230 -8.70 11.97 2.33
C CYS A 230 -10.07 11.37 2.08
N CYS A 231 -10.16 10.08 1.75
CA CYS A 231 -11.43 9.40 1.56
C CYS A 231 -12.34 9.55 2.80
N ALA A 232 -11.77 9.46 4.00
CA ALA A 232 -12.50 9.61 5.25
C ALA A 232 -12.96 11.05 5.51
N THR A 233 -12.09 12.04 5.29
CA THR A 233 -12.42 13.45 5.43
C THR A 233 -13.52 13.86 4.44
N THR A 234 -13.37 13.51 3.15
CA THR A 234 -14.39 13.76 2.13
C THR A 234 -15.69 13.05 2.47
N ALA A 235 -15.65 11.76 2.87
CA ALA A 235 -16.85 11.03 3.29
C ALA A 235 -17.50 11.60 4.55
N SER A 236 -16.75 12.19 5.49
CA SER A 236 -17.31 12.81 6.70
C SER A 236 -17.97 14.16 6.44
N SER A 237 -17.53 14.88 5.40
CA SER A 237 -18.09 16.17 5.01
C SER A 237 -19.48 16.05 4.35
N THR A 238 -19.84 14.84 3.88
CA THR A 238 -21.13 14.50 3.29
C THR A 238 -21.88 13.59 4.27
N ARG A 239 -23.13 13.88 4.64
CA ARG A 239 -23.87 13.12 5.66
C ARG A 239 -24.07 11.66 5.19
N PRO A 240 -23.42 10.64 5.80
CA PRO A 240 -23.28 9.34 5.16
C PRO A 240 -24.62 8.57 5.15
N SER A 241 -25.11 8.25 3.95
CA SER A 241 -26.13 7.23 3.71
C SER A 241 -25.46 5.93 3.25
N ALA A 242 -26.15 4.78 3.40
CA ALA A 242 -25.65 3.51 2.86
C ALA A 242 -25.49 3.50 1.32
N ALA A 243 -26.18 4.41 0.62
CA ALA A 243 -26.03 4.62 -0.82
C ALA A 243 -24.64 5.18 -1.19
N ASP A 244 -23.94 5.78 -0.23
CA ASP A 244 -22.67 6.47 -0.46
C ASP A 244 -21.50 5.51 -0.61
N ALA A 245 -21.61 4.26 -0.13
CA ALA A 245 -20.51 3.28 -0.26
C ALA A 245 -20.24 2.89 -1.71
N ARG A 246 -21.29 2.85 -2.55
CA ARG A 246 -21.13 2.60 -4.00
C ARG A 246 -20.51 3.82 -4.68
N MET A 247 -20.98 5.02 -4.35
CA MET A 247 -20.42 6.28 -4.85
C MET A 247 -18.94 6.42 -4.49
N ILE A 248 -18.55 6.18 -3.23
CA ILE A 248 -17.15 6.20 -2.76
C ILE A 248 -16.31 5.14 -3.49
N SER A 249 -16.88 3.96 -3.73
CA SER A 249 -16.22 2.88 -4.47
C SER A 249 -15.88 3.32 -5.90
N GLU A 250 -16.81 3.96 -6.59
CA GLU A 250 -16.66 4.44 -7.96
C GLU A 250 -15.74 5.66 -8.04
N LEU A 251 -15.94 6.65 -7.16
CA LEU A 251 -15.15 7.88 -7.11
C LEU A 251 -13.66 7.61 -6.86
N PHE A 252 -13.35 6.75 -5.88
CA PHE A 252 -11.96 6.49 -5.47
C PHE A 252 -11.37 5.20 -6.05
N GLY A 253 -12.12 4.45 -6.86
CA GLY A 253 -11.64 3.18 -7.43
C GLY A 253 -11.25 2.14 -6.38
N ILE A 254 -11.93 2.13 -5.23
CA ILE A 254 -11.75 1.14 -4.16
C ILE A 254 -12.85 0.10 -4.21
N THR A 255 -12.60 -1.11 -3.72
CA THR A 255 -13.63 -2.16 -3.66
C THR A 255 -14.81 -1.72 -2.78
N TYR A 256 -16.04 -2.14 -3.08
CA TYR A 256 -17.21 -1.88 -2.24
C TYR A 256 -16.99 -2.23 -0.76
N ARG A 257 -16.39 -3.41 -0.46
CA ARG A 257 -16.02 -3.81 0.91
C ARG A 257 -14.99 -2.90 1.59
N ALA A 258 -14.17 -2.18 0.81
CA ALA A 258 -13.31 -1.14 1.33
C ALA A 258 -14.07 0.16 1.56
N ALA A 259 -14.95 0.53 0.63
CA ALA A 259 -15.79 1.73 0.71
C ALA A 259 -16.72 1.73 1.92
N THR A 260 -17.32 0.60 2.28
CA THR A 260 -18.18 0.47 3.46
C THR A 260 -17.49 0.79 4.80
N ARG A 261 -16.14 0.86 4.83
CA ARG A 261 -15.40 1.29 6.02
C ARG A 261 -15.46 2.81 6.23
N TYR A 262 -15.61 3.57 5.16
CA TYR A 262 -15.69 5.04 5.19
C TYR A 262 -17.11 5.54 5.44
N THR A 263 -18.13 4.70 5.23
CA THR A 263 -19.53 5.02 5.49
C THR A 263 -19.99 4.59 6.88
N ARG A 264 -19.15 3.91 7.66
CA ARG A 264 -19.50 3.57 9.04
C ARG A 264 -19.60 4.86 9.86
N PRO A 265 -20.66 5.03 10.67
CA PRO A 265 -20.82 6.20 11.50
C PRO A 265 -19.56 6.45 12.34
N TYR A 266 -19.13 7.70 12.39
CA TYR A 266 -18.02 8.14 13.24
C TYR A 266 -18.25 7.76 14.72
N SER A 267 -19.52 7.74 15.17
CA SER A 267 -19.93 7.28 16.51
C SER A 267 -19.57 5.82 16.78
N ASP A 268 -19.78 4.94 15.80
CA ASP A 268 -19.52 3.50 15.93
C ASP A 268 -18.01 3.23 15.89
N ALA A 269 -17.25 4.02 15.12
CA ALA A 269 -15.81 3.95 15.05
C ALA A 269 -15.11 4.46 16.33
N ALA A 270 -15.65 5.53 16.93
CA ALA A 270 -15.18 6.06 18.22
C ALA A 270 -15.46 5.08 19.38
N ALA A 271 -16.59 4.38 19.35
CA ALA A 271 -16.93 3.35 20.34
C ALA A 271 -16.12 2.04 20.18
N ALA A 272 -15.64 1.74 18.96
CA ALA A 272 -14.91 0.51 18.66
C ALA A 272 -13.39 0.57 18.92
N GLN A 273 -12.85 1.68 19.41
CA GLN A 273 -11.45 1.74 19.85
C GLN A 273 -11.30 1.02 21.20
N PRO A 274 -10.54 -0.09 21.30
CA PRO A 274 -10.05 -0.54 22.60
C PRO A 274 -9.14 0.57 23.13
N GLY A 275 -9.50 1.12 24.30
CA GLY A 275 -8.80 2.25 24.91
C GLY A 275 -7.30 2.01 24.98
N TYR A 276 -6.53 2.73 24.17
CA TYR A 276 -5.12 2.92 24.46
C TYR A 276 -5.03 3.83 25.68
N PRO A 277 -4.26 3.48 26.73
CA PRO A 277 -4.11 4.35 27.88
C PRO A 277 -3.50 5.67 27.41
N ARG A 278 -4.22 6.78 27.65
CA ARG A 278 -3.63 8.12 27.54
C ARG A 278 -2.43 8.15 28.49
N PRO A 279 -1.21 8.52 28.04
CA PRO A 279 -0.13 8.79 28.97
C PRO A 279 -0.62 9.88 29.92
N ALA A 280 -0.51 9.62 31.22
CA ALA A 280 -0.87 10.57 32.25
C ALA A 280 -0.14 11.89 31.98
N ARG A 281 -0.89 13.00 31.95
CA ARG A 281 -0.28 14.32 32.11
C ARG A 281 0.32 14.34 33.51
N ASN A 282 1.64 14.35 33.61
CA ASN A 282 2.28 14.67 34.87
C ASN A 282 2.00 16.15 35.22
N PRO A 283 1.81 16.45 36.51
CA PRO A 283 1.55 17.81 37.00
C PRO A 283 2.73 18.75 36.79
#